data_AF-A0A6P0HH87-F1
#
_entry.id   AF-A0A6P0HH87-F1
#
_cell.length_a   1.000
_cell.length_b   1.000
_cell.length_c   1.000
_cell.angle_alpha   90.00
_cell.angle_beta   90.00
_cell.angle_gamma   90.00
#
_symmetry.space_group_name_H-M   'P 1'
#
loop_
_entity.id
_entity.type
_entity.pdbx_description
1 polymer ?
#
loop_
_entity_poly.entity_id
_entity_poly.type
_entity_poly.pdbx_seq_one_letter_code
_entity_poly.pdbx_strand_id
1 'polypeptide(L)'
;MTTMDPAAVRAGWQHGTAAKDEIDQARAHTGAAAGASTGPFAPTLEFAAAQVDGALATASAVLAEFDRNVESCIADFQATDGASAGTFNELGAEG
;
A
#
# COMPACT_ATOMS: atom_id res chain seq x y z
N MET A 1 8.51 26.42 -18.59
CA MET A 1 8.52 24.94 -18.54
C MET A 1 8.34 24.57 -17.08
N THR A 2 7.20 24.00 -16.71
CA THR A 2 6.93 23.63 -15.31
C THR A 2 7.59 22.28 -15.09
N THR A 3 8.75 22.26 -14.45
CA THR A 3 9.42 21.04 -14.00
C THR A 3 8.64 20.46 -12.81
N MET A 4 8.59 19.13 -12.71
CA MET A 4 8.02 18.42 -11.57
C MET A 4 8.78 18.82 -10.28
N ASP A 5 8.05 19.04 -9.18
CA ASP A 5 8.62 19.22 -7.84
C ASP A 5 8.54 17.89 -7.04
N PRO A 6 9.68 17.20 -6.82
CA PRO A 6 9.72 15.98 -6.03
C PRO A 6 9.15 16.10 -4.61
N ALA A 7 9.30 17.26 -3.97
CA ALA A 7 8.79 17.47 -2.62
C ALA A 7 7.26 17.55 -2.63
N ALA A 8 6.67 18.21 -3.63
CA ALA A 8 5.22 18.24 -3.82
C ALA A 8 4.65 16.86 -4.15
N VAL A 9 5.36 16.03 -4.94
CA VAL A 9 4.94 14.64 -5.23
C VAL A 9 4.91 13.79 -3.96
N ARG A 10 5.97 13.85 -3.15
CA ARG A 10 6.02 13.17 -1.84
C ARG A 10 4.95 13.67 -0.88
N ALA A 11 4.70 14.98 -0.86
CA ALA A 11 3.63 15.57 -0.05
C ALA A 11 2.24 15.10 -0.51
N GLY A 12 2.02 14.97 -1.83
CA GLY A 12 0.78 14.38 -2.37
C GLY A 12 0.57 12.92 -1.98
N TRP A 13 1.65 12.19 -1.70
CA TRP A 13 1.61 10.79 -1.24
C TRP A 13 1.36 10.62 0.26
N GLN A 14 1.21 11.69 1.05
CA GLN A 14 0.89 11.61 2.48
C GLN A 14 -0.37 10.77 2.78
N HIS A 15 -1.35 10.78 1.87
CA HIS A 15 -2.55 9.93 1.98
C HIS A 15 -2.24 8.42 1.85
N GLY A 16 -1.22 8.03 1.09
CA GLY A 16 -0.76 6.64 1.01
C GLY A 16 -0.14 6.16 2.33
N THR A 17 0.61 7.03 3.01
CA THR A 17 1.15 6.75 4.35
C THR A 17 0.02 6.61 5.39
N ALA A 18 -0.95 7.53 5.37
CA ALA A 18 -2.12 7.43 6.26
C ALA A 18 -2.93 6.15 6.02
N ALA A 19 -3.12 5.75 4.75
CA ALA A 19 -3.80 4.50 4.40
C ALA A 19 -3.07 3.26 4.93
N LYS A 20 -1.74 3.29 5.01
CA LYS A 20 -0.96 2.21 5.62
C LYS A 20 -1.25 2.06 7.11
N ASP A 21 -1.28 3.16 7.85
CA ASP A 21 -1.60 3.14 9.30
C ASP A 21 -3.03 2.63 9.55
N GLU A 22 -3.99 3.02 8.70
CA GLU A 22 -5.37 2.53 8.76
C GLU A 22 -5.46 1.01 8.49
N ILE A 23 -4.71 0.50 7.53
CA ILE A 23 -4.63 -0.95 7.23
C ILE A 23 -4.04 -1.71 8.43
N ASP A 24 -2.96 -1.19 9.03
CA ASP A 24 -2.31 -1.83 10.18
C ASP A 24 -3.27 -1.85 11.40
N GLN A 25 -4.06 -0.80 11.61
CA GLN A 25 -5.12 -0.77 12.62
C GLN A 25 -6.26 -1.75 12.32
N ALA A 26 -6.75 -1.81 11.08
CA ALA A 26 -7.79 -2.74 10.67
C ALA A 26 -7.36 -4.20 10.88
N ARG A 27 -6.07 -4.49 10.67
CA ARG A 27 -5.49 -5.81 10.90
C ARG A 27 -5.52 -6.19 12.38
N ALA A 28 -5.10 -5.26 13.25
CA ALA A 28 -5.14 -5.47 14.70
C ALA A 28 -6.56 -5.70 15.22
N HIS A 29 -7.54 -4.92 14.74
CA HIS A 29 -8.94 -5.06 15.12
C HIS A 29 -9.56 -6.38 14.63
N THR A 30 -9.26 -6.78 13.40
CA THR A 30 -9.70 -8.07 12.83
C THR A 30 -9.17 -9.24 13.65
N GLY A 31 -7.88 -9.22 14.00
CA GLY A 31 -7.27 -10.26 14.84
C GLY A 31 -7.88 -10.34 16.24
N ALA A 32 -8.13 -9.19 16.88
CA ALA A 32 -8.77 -9.13 18.19
C ALA A 32 -10.22 -9.66 18.16
N ALA A 33 -11.00 -9.32 17.12
CA ALA A 33 -12.37 -9.79 16.95
C ALA A 33 -12.44 -11.31 16.76
N ALA A 34 -11.51 -11.89 15.99
CA ALA A 34 -11.39 -13.34 15.85
C ALA A 34 -11.11 -14.03 17.20
N GLY A 35 -10.13 -13.52 17.96
CA GLY A 35 -9.74 -14.08 19.25
C GLY A 35 -10.79 -13.95 20.37
N ALA A 36 -11.74 -13.01 20.24
CA ALA A 36 -12.85 -12.82 21.18
C ALA A 36 -14.09 -13.68 20.86
N SER A 37 -14.11 -14.37 19.72
CA SER A 37 -15.27 -15.17 19.31
C SER A 37 -15.41 -16.44 20.15
N THR A 38 -16.63 -16.77 20.57
CA THR A 38 -16.93 -17.98 21.36
C THR A 38 -18.15 -18.71 20.83
N GLY A 39 -18.19 -20.02 21.05
CA GLY A 39 -19.34 -20.85 20.67
C GLY A 39 -19.35 -21.24 19.17
N PRO A 40 -20.52 -21.63 18.64
CA PRO A 40 -20.62 -22.29 17.33
C PRO A 40 -20.24 -21.40 16.14
N PHE A 41 -20.16 -20.08 16.33
CA PHE A 41 -19.80 -19.13 15.29
C PHE A 41 -18.29 -18.85 15.20
N ALA A 42 -17.48 -19.32 16.16
CA ALA A 42 -16.04 -19.08 16.17
C ALA A 42 -15.34 -19.51 14.87
N PRO A 43 -15.59 -20.70 14.29
CA PRO A 43 -14.96 -21.10 13.03
C PRO A 43 -15.30 -20.18 11.85
N THR A 44 -16.55 -19.71 11.78
CA THR A 44 -17.00 -18.80 10.72
C THR A 44 -16.34 -17.42 10.87
N LEU A 45 -16.20 -16.92 12.10
CA LEU A 45 -15.57 -15.64 12.39
C LEU A 45 -14.05 -15.69 12.15
N GLU A 46 -13.39 -16.78 12.50
CA GLU A 46 -11.98 -17.02 12.17
C GLU A 46 -11.74 -17.04 10.65
N PHE A 47 -12.61 -17.74 9.91
CA PHE A 47 -12.54 -17.75 8.44
C PHE A 47 -12.75 -16.36 7.85
N ALA A 48 -13.78 -15.62 8.30
CA ALA A 48 -14.02 -14.26 7.84
C ALA A 48 -12.85 -13.31 8.16
N ALA A 49 -12.27 -13.44 9.36
CA ALA A 49 -11.09 -12.68 9.76
C ALA A 49 -9.87 -12.98 8.88
N ALA A 50 -9.64 -14.25 8.52
CA ALA A 50 -8.57 -14.64 7.61
C ALA A 50 -8.76 -14.04 6.19
N GLN A 51 -10.00 -13.98 5.70
CA GLN A 51 -10.30 -13.35 4.40
C GLN A 51 -10.04 -11.85 4.42
N VAL A 52 -10.42 -11.16 5.51
CA VAL A 52 -10.15 -9.73 5.69
C VAL A 52 -8.64 -9.48 5.83
N ASP A 53 -7.93 -10.32 6.59
CA ASP A 53 -6.46 -10.23 6.73
C ASP A 53 -5.76 -10.35 5.37
N GLY A 54 -6.18 -11.29 4.52
CA GLY A 54 -5.65 -11.44 3.16
C GLY A 54 -5.90 -10.22 2.27
N ALA A 55 -7.08 -9.61 2.36
CA ALA A 55 -7.40 -8.39 1.62
C ALA A 55 -6.55 -7.19 2.10
N LEU A 56 -6.39 -7.03 3.42
CA LEU A 56 -5.55 -5.99 4.02
C LEU A 56 -4.07 -6.17 3.67
N ALA A 57 -3.57 -7.42 3.65
CA ALA A 57 -2.22 -7.74 3.21
C ALA A 57 -2.00 -7.35 1.74
N THR A 58 -2.97 -7.63 0.87
CA THR A 58 -2.93 -7.25 -0.55
C THR A 58 -2.90 -5.72 -0.71
N ALA A 59 -3.77 -5.00 0.01
CA ALA A 59 -3.79 -3.53 -0.02
C ALA A 59 -2.46 -2.93 0.47
N SER A 60 -1.87 -3.47 1.54
CA SER A 60 -0.55 -3.04 2.02
C SER A 60 0.55 -3.29 1.00
N ALA A 61 0.50 -4.40 0.25
CA ALA A 61 1.49 -4.71 -0.78
C ALA A 61 1.42 -3.71 -1.94
N VAL A 62 0.20 -3.38 -2.40
CA VAL A 62 -0.03 -2.38 -3.45
C VAL A 62 0.47 -0.99 -3.03
N LEU A 63 0.19 -0.56 -1.80
CA LEU A 63 0.69 0.72 -1.30
C LEU A 63 2.22 0.76 -1.23
N ALA A 64 2.84 -0.32 -0.75
CA ALA A 64 4.30 -0.41 -0.68
C ALA A 64 4.96 -0.42 -2.07
N GLU A 65 4.32 -1.02 -3.07
CA GLU A 65 4.80 -0.98 -4.45
C GLU A 65 4.65 0.41 -5.06
N PHE A 66 3.50 1.06 -4.85
CA PHE A 66 3.29 2.41 -5.34
C PHE A 66 4.30 3.41 -4.74
N ASP A 67 4.60 3.28 -3.45
CA ASP A 67 5.63 4.07 -2.77
C ASP A 67 7.01 3.90 -3.43
N ARG A 68 7.43 2.65 -3.70
CA ARG A 68 8.67 2.36 -4.43
C ARG A 68 8.68 2.96 -5.83
N ASN A 69 7.55 2.87 -6.55
CA ASN A 69 7.44 3.41 -7.90
C ASN A 69 7.52 4.94 -7.91
N VAL A 70 6.89 5.62 -6.96
CA VAL A 70 6.99 7.08 -6.81
C VAL A 70 8.43 7.50 -6.58
N GLU A 71 9.14 6.85 -5.65
CA GLU A 71 10.54 7.18 -5.38
C GLU A 71 11.47 6.86 -6.55
N SER A 72 11.23 5.75 -7.28
CA SER A 72 11.97 5.43 -8.52
C SER A 72 11.78 6.51 -9.58
N CYS A 73 10.53 6.92 -9.84
CA CYS A 73 10.22 7.98 -10.81
C CYS A 73 10.88 9.32 -10.44
N ILE A 74 10.93 9.66 -9.15
CA ILE A 74 11.62 10.85 -8.66
C ILE A 74 13.13 10.73 -8.91
N ALA A 75 13.74 9.59 -8.57
CA ALA A 75 15.16 9.37 -8.77
C ALA A 75 15.56 9.45 -10.24
N ASP A 76 14.77 8.84 -11.13
CA ASP A 76 14.98 8.88 -12.57
C ASP A 76 14.87 10.31 -13.11
N PHE A 77 13.82 11.06 -12.71
CA PHE A 77 13.66 12.46 -13.10
C PHE A 77 14.85 13.33 -12.67
N GLN A 78 15.40 13.09 -11.48
CA GLN A 78 16.56 13.81 -10.97
C GLN A 78 17.84 13.43 -11.72
N ALA A 79 17.99 12.16 -12.11
CA ALA A 79 19.16 11.67 -12.85
C ALA A 79 19.21 12.18 -14.30
N THR A 80 18.05 12.51 -14.89
CA THR A 80 17.92 12.93 -16.31
C THR A 80 17.71 14.43 -16.50
N ASP A 81 18.00 15.26 -15.48
CA ASP A 81 17.83 16.73 -15.51
C ASP A 81 16.41 17.15 -15.93
N GLY A 82 15.41 16.41 -15.46
CA GLY A 82 14.00 16.68 -15.71
C GLY A 82 13.41 16.06 -16.98
N ALA A 83 14.18 15.23 -17.72
CA ALA A 83 13.64 14.41 -18.79
C ALA A 83 12.99 13.12 -18.21
N SER A 84 11.71 13.18 -17.85
CA SER A 84 10.99 11.96 -17.45
C SER A 84 10.91 11.00 -18.64
N ALA A 85 11.47 9.79 -18.50
CA ALA A 85 11.28 8.72 -19.48
C ALA A 85 9.83 8.19 -19.49
N GLY A 86 8.98 8.62 -18.54
CA GLY A 86 7.55 8.28 -18.48
C GLY A 86 7.25 6.81 -18.22
N THR A 87 8.26 5.98 -18.00
CA THR A 87 8.12 4.55 -17.75
C THR A 87 7.75 4.28 -16.29
N PHE A 88 6.49 3.92 -16.06
CA PHE A 88 6.10 3.19 -14.87
C PHE A 88 6.56 1.74 -15.05
N ASN A 89 7.37 1.21 -14.12
CA ASN A 89 7.66 -0.22 -14.10
C ASN A 89 6.33 -0.96 -13.89
N GLU A 90 5.96 -1.82 -14.83
CA GLU A 90 4.65 -2.50 -14.84
C GLU A 90 4.42 -3.33 -13.57
N LEU A 91 3.15 -3.38 -13.15
CA LEU A 91 2.65 -4.31 -12.12
C LEU A 91 2.84 -5.76 -12.61
N GLY A 92 3.72 -6.52 -11.95
CA GLY A 92 3.65 -7.99 -11.94
C GLY A 92 4.41 -8.74 -13.04
N ALA A 93 5.63 -8.34 -13.40
CA ALA A 93 6.50 -9.18 -14.24
C ALA A 93 7.39 -10.13 -13.42
N GLU A 94 6.80 -10.90 -12.49
CA GLU A 94 7.44 -12.16 -12.02
C GLU A 94 6.42 -13.30 -12.13
N GLY A 95 6.54 -14.04 -13.24
CA GLY A 95 6.00 -15.37 -13.44
C GLY A 95 7.12 -16.36 -13.73
#